data_AF-A0A524KBJ5-F1
#
_entry.id   AF-A0A524KBJ5-F1
#
_cell.length_a   1.000
_cell.length_b   1.000
_cell.length_c   1.000
_cell.angle_alpha   90.00
_cell.angle_beta   90.00
_cell.angle_gamma   90.00
#
_symmetry.space_group_name_H-M   'P 1'
#
loop_
_entity.id
_entity.type
_entity.pdbx_description
1 polymer ?
#
loop_
_entity_poly.entity_id
_entity_poly.type
_entity_poly.pdbx_seq_one_letter_code
_entity_poly.pdbx_strand_id
1 'polypeptide(L)'
;MNPRLANGSTVVATSECRCAKERHAHYGLTPISVKAPRCHGTSIKTQYLGMNNEALTLTLEFQNKSAYREFILDVRQLKPRRSSYHGVLHGTARIYIRREQRPMTISLLSRGAFFDVLFNLKMLLRIKTTIIRDFSIPSSTDFLTAELVKCLKRCITTSAAWIDDAEDPETLHDFRLAIRAFRSLLSILQKIGITGLDDLRDTTRNLARSSNEIRDMDVRIGLYEKFNVPIPGTLNETRTVLSIMALDNLKLSAAETWFCAMRYIASYSMEPEVHRKFVRHVEKQTRKVAKRLRKVDFKDDTAIHQLRINMKKLSYGYTTLREEGDNLSNLAKSIKAVQSRLGDVRDLRKFYVLPGLEPETRYQAVQMLSRLEYELKALRIDP
;
A
#
# COMPACT_ATOMS: atom_id res chain seq x y z
N MET A 1 35.97 48.81 -19.02
CA MET A 1 35.01 49.18 -20.07
C MET A 1 34.21 47.94 -20.47
N ASN A 2 32.88 48.02 -20.30
CA ASN A 2 31.82 47.17 -20.87
C ASN A 2 32.02 45.66 -21.12
N PRO A 3 31.26 44.80 -20.43
CA PRO A 3 30.72 43.56 -20.97
C PRO A 3 29.27 43.76 -21.49
N ARG A 4 28.93 43.18 -22.65
CA ARG A 4 27.54 43.06 -23.15
C ARG A 4 27.20 41.60 -23.49
N LEU A 5 26.21 41.09 -22.74
CA LEU A 5 24.97 40.40 -23.15
C LEU A 5 25.02 39.16 -24.07
N ALA A 6 24.56 38.01 -23.52
CA ALA A 6 23.42 37.18 -23.99
C ALA A 6 23.33 35.90 -23.13
N ASN A 7 22.44 35.83 -22.13
CA ASN A 7 21.08 35.24 -22.15
C ASN A 7 21.00 33.70 -22.18
N GLY A 8 20.38 33.12 -21.14
CA GLY A 8 20.09 31.68 -21.07
C GLY A 8 19.45 31.13 -19.77
N SER A 9 18.66 31.93 -19.05
CA SER A 9 17.54 31.54 -18.17
C SER A 9 17.70 30.44 -17.11
N THR A 10 18.07 30.82 -15.88
CA THR A 10 17.80 30.09 -14.64
C THR A 10 16.63 30.75 -13.91
N VAL A 11 15.49 30.07 -13.76
CA VAL A 11 14.35 30.55 -12.96
C VAL A 11 14.52 30.06 -11.53
N VAL A 12 14.91 30.97 -10.63
CA VAL A 12 14.78 30.82 -9.18
C VAL A 12 13.59 31.70 -8.76
N ALA A 13 12.54 31.07 -8.24
CA ALA A 13 11.37 31.76 -7.71
C ALA A 13 11.54 31.99 -6.20
N THR A 14 11.83 33.22 -5.81
CA THR A 14 11.66 33.74 -4.44
C THR A 14 10.55 34.78 -4.46
N SER A 15 9.42 34.51 -3.82
CA SER A 15 8.32 35.46 -3.66
C SER A 15 8.36 36.10 -2.27
N GLU A 16 9.11 37.20 -2.13
CA GLU A 16 8.93 38.16 -1.05
C GLU A 16 7.91 39.22 -1.49
N CYS A 17 6.84 39.37 -0.71
CA CYS A 17 5.76 40.30 -0.99
C CYS A 17 6.12 41.71 -0.49
N ARG A 18 6.39 42.64 -1.42
CA ARG A 18 6.51 44.07 -1.15
C ARG A 18 5.11 44.71 -1.14
N CYS A 19 4.64 45.17 0.02
CA CYS A 19 3.70 46.29 0.09
C CYS A 19 4.17 47.28 1.16
N ALA A 20 4.32 48.53 0.72
CA ALA A 20 5.13 49.56 1.32
C ALA A 20 4.47 50.28 2.50
N LYS A 21 5.34 50.78 3.38
CA LYS A 21 5.11 51.88 4.33
C LYS A 21 4.76 53.16 3.55
N GLU A 22 3.85 53.99 4.07
CA GLU A 22 4.16 55.32 4.68
C GLU A 22 2.93 56.24 4.89
N ARG A 23 2.81 56.69 6.16
CA ARG A 23 2.49 58.04 6.69
C ARG A 23 1.07 58.65 6.66
N HIS A 24 0.78 59.24 7.83
CA HIS A 24 -0.33 60.11 8.23
C HIS A 24 -0.31 61.51 7.59
N ALA A 25 -1.48 62.11 7.32
CA ALA A 25 -1.96 63.42 7.87
C ALA A 25 -3.25 63.95 7.19
N HIS A 26 -4.19 64.43 8.03
CA HIS A 26 -5.29 65.41 7.85
C HIS A 26 -5.89 65.76 6.46
N TYR A 27 -7.21 65.59 6.28
CA TYR A 27 -8.29 66.59 6.48
C TYR A 27 -9.66 65.94 6.13
N GLY A 28 -10.73 66.40 6.79
CA GLY A 28 -12.03 65.74 6.82
C GLY A 28 -12.81 65.68 5.51
N LEU A 29 -13.67 64.67 5.41
CA LEU A 29 -14.94 64.61 4.66
C LEU A 29 -15.67 63.30 5.10
N THR A 30 -16.99 63.33 5.05
CA THR A 30 -17.99 62.38 5.61
C THR A 30 -17.83 60.90 5.21
N PRO A 31 -18.38 59.95 6.02
CA PRO A 31 -18.17 58.52 5.80
C PRO A 31 -19.04 58.00 4.65
N ILE A 32 -18.44 57.81 3.47
CA ILE A 32 -19.01 56.98 2.41
C ILE A 32 -18.64 55.52 2.74
N SER A 33 -19.66 54.68 2.93
CA SER A 33 -19.53 53.23 3.08
C SER A 33 -18.95 52.62 1.81
N VAL A 34 -17.61 52.54 1.73
CA VAL A 34 -16.90 51.81 0.69
C VAL A 34 -16.61 50.42 1.23
N LYS A 35 -17.33 49.44 0.69
CA LYS A 35 -17.09 48.01 0.91
C LYS A 35 -15.60 47.71 0.70
N ALA A 36 -14.96 47.16 1.74
CA ALA A 36 -13.60 46.63 1.63
C ALA A 36 -13.49 45.69 0.41
N PRO A 37 -12.42 45.78 -0.40
CA PRO A 37 -12.24 44.89 -1.53
C PRO A 37 -12.13 43.47 -0.99
N ARG A 38 -13.06 42.61 -1.42
CA ARG A 38 -12.98 41.17 -1.18
C ARG A 38 -11.64 40.69 -1.72
N CYS A 39 -10.71 40.34 -0.84
CA CYS A 39 -9.57 39.50 -1.19
C CYS A 39 -10.15 38.23 -1.81
N HIS A 40 -10.13 38.18 -3.15
CA HIS A 40 -10.33 36.93 -3.87
C HIS A 40 -9.06 36.14 -3.60
N GLY A 41 -9.07 35.42 -2.48
CA GLY A 41 -8.12 34.35 -2.27
C GLY A 41 -8.23 33.47 -3.50
N THR A 42 -7.17 33.47 -4.30
CA THR A 42 -6.93 32.47 -5.33
C THR A 42 -6.88 31.14 -4.61
N SER A 43 -8.05 30.55 -4.38
CA SER A 43 -8.22 29.12 -4.30
C SER A 43 -7.64 28.63 -5.60
N ILE A 44 -6.39 28.18 -5.53
CA ILE A 44 -5.89 27.18 -6.46
C ILE A 44 -6.91 26.06 -6.32
N LYS A 45 -7.89 26.03 -7.23
CA LYS A 45 -8.74 24.88 -7.45
C LYS A 45 -7.77 23.78 -7.84
N THR A 46 -7.24 23.06 -6.85
CA THR A 46 -6.89 21.67 -7.05
C THR A 46 -8.10 21.08 -7.75
N GLN A 47 -7.94 20.62 -8.98
CA GLN A 47 -8.97 19.90 -9.69
C GLN A 47 -9.36 18.75 -8.77
N TYR A 48 -10.47 18.93 -8.08
CA TYR A 48 -11.07 17.91 -7.26
C TYR A 48 -11.31 16.76 -8.24
N LEU A 49 -10.52 15.70 -8.09
CA LEU A 49 -10.80 14.38 -8.64
C LEU A 49 -12.31 14.18 -8.51
N GLY A 50 -12.99 13.73 -9.56
CA GLY A 50 -14.44 13.65 -9.68
C GLY A 50 -15.11 12.76 -8.63
N MET A 51 -15.01 13.16 -7.37
CA MET A 51 -15.56 12.48 -6.22
C MET A 51 -17.02 12.89 -6.14
N ASN A 52 -17.89 11.99 -6.58
CA ASN A 52 -19.31 12.07 -6.30
C ASN A 52 -19.53 12.36 -4.80
N ASN A 53 -20.67 12.97 -4.43
CA ASN A 53 -21.07 13.32 -3.05
C ASN A 53 -21.11 12.14 -2.03
N GLU A 54 -20.52 11.00 -2.35
CA GLU A 54 -20.32 9.85 -1.47
C GLU A 54 -19.35 10.20 -0.34
N ALA A 55 -19.67 9.72 0.85
CA ALA A 55 -18.85 9.98 2.03
C ALA A 55 -17.63 9.05 2.04
N LEU A 56 -16.45 9.61 2.34
CA LEU A 56 -15.32 8.81 2.80
C LEU A 56 -15.76 8.05 4.05
N THR A 57 -15.47 6.75 4.10
CA THR A 57 -15.64 5.95 5.33
C THR A 57 -14.30 5.38 5.76
N LEU A 58 -13.98 5.49 7.05
CA LEU A 58 -12.81 4.89 7.69
C LEU A 58 -13.24 4.19 8.97
N THR A 59 -13.00 2.88 9.07
CA THR A 59 -13.35 2.08 10.26
C THR A 59 -12.10 1.82 11.09
N LEU A 60 -12.17 2.24 12.35
CA LEU A 60 -11.06 2.22 13.30
C LEU A 60 -11.42 1.38 14.52
N GLU A 61 -10.47 0.59 14.97
CA GLU A 61 -10.52 -0.12 16.25
C GLU A 61 -9.38 0.35 17.17
N PHE A 62 -9.71 0.65 18.42
CA PHE A 62 -8.71 1.08 19.40
C PHE A 62 -8.20 -0.10 20.21
N GLN A 63 -6.88 -0.22 20.31
CA GLN A 63 -6.21 -1.33 21.00
C GLN A 63 -6.45 -1.32 22.52
N ASN A 64 -6.82 -0.17 23.10
CA ASN A 64 -7.10 -0.07 24.53
C ASN A 64 -8.22 0.93 24.85
N LYS A 65 -8.86 0.71 26.00
CA LYS A 65 -10.00 1.53 26.48
C LYS A 65 -9.60 2.98 26.76
N SER A 66 -8.35 3.25 27.13
CA SER A 66 -7.85 4.59 27.42
C SER A 66 -7.82 5.45 26.15
N ALA A 67 -7.19 4.97 25.08
CA ALA A 67 -7.13 5.63 23.78
C ALA A 67 -8.53 5.84 23.19
N TYR A 68 -9.43 4.85 23.33
CA TYR A 68 -10.83 5.01 22.93
C TYR A 68 -11.54 6.12 23.72
N ARG A 69 -11.38 6.15 25.06
CA ARG A 69 -12.01 7.16 25.92
C ARG A 69 -11.51 8.55 25.62
N GLU A 70 -10.19 8.72 25.50
CA GLU A 70 -9.57 10.00 25.13
C GLU A 70 -10.09 10.48 23.77
N PHE A 71 -10.09 9.62 22.74
CA PHE A 71 -10.65 9.97 21.43
C PHE A 71 -12.10 10.46 21.55
N ILE A 72 -12.95 9.77 22.31
CA ILE A 72 -14.34 10.18 22.53
C ILE A 72 -14.42 11.50 23.30
N LEU A 73 -13.52 11.78 24.25
CA LEU A 73 -13.46 13.05 24.97
C LEU A 73 -13.07 14.20 24.05
N ASP A 74 -12.04 14.02 23.23
CA ASP A 74 -11.58 15.01 22.25
C ASP A 74 -12.69 15.34 21.24
N VAL A 75 -13.42 14.32 20.78
CA VAL A 75 -14.61 14.48 19.93
C VAL A 75 -15.73 15.22 20.64
N ARG A 76 -16.00 14.92 21.93
CA ARG A 76 -17.08 15.56 22.70
C ARG A 76 -16.85 17.04 22.94
N GLN A 77 -15.59 17.48 23.03
CA GLN A 77 -15.24 18.89 23.13
C GLN A 77 -15.65 19.68 21.86
N LEU A 78 -15.90 19.02 20.73
CA LEU A 78 -16.15 19.65 19.42
C LEU A 78 -17.63 19.98 19.12
N LYS A 79 -18.44 20.28 20.14
CA LYS A 79 -19.88 20.67 20.11
C LYS A 79 -20.83 19.61 19.50
N PRO A 80 -21.57 18.84 20.33
CA PRO A 80 -22.51 17.83 19.84
C PRO A 80 -23.78 18.45 19.22
N ARG A 81 -24.24 17.90 18.08
CA ARG A 81 -25.64 18.01 17.63
C ARG A 81 -26.35 16.67 17.86
N ARG A 82 -27.61 16.73 18.29
CA ARG A 82 -28.48 15.63 18.77
C ARG A 82 -28.87 14.60 17.68
N SER A 83 -27.92 13.86 17.11
CA SER A 83 -28.25 12.68 16.30
C SER A 83 -27.35 11.49 16.65
N SER A 84 -27.69 10.31 16.14
CA SER A 84 -26.90 9.07 16.22
C SER A 84 -25.48 9.17 15.63
N TYR A 85 -25.14 10.34 15.05
CA TYR A 85 -23.84 10.70 14.53
C TYR A 85 -23.28 11.89 15.30
N HIS A 86 -22.06 11.77 15.82
CA HIS A 86 -21.36 12.92 16.39
C HIS A 86 -20.70 13.67 15.24
N GLY A 87 -21.32 14.78 14.82
CA GLY A 87 -20.76 15.67 13.79
C GLY A 87 -19.75 16.62 14.41
N VAL A 88 -18.50 16.50 13.99
CA VAL A 88 -17.37 17.36 14.37
C VAL A 88 -17.01 18.23 13.18
N LEU A 89 -16.89 19.55 13.42
CA LEU A 89 -16.24 20.45 12.47
C LEU A 89 -14.77 20.59 12.89
N HIS A 90 -13.84 20.17 12.04
CA HIS A 90 -12.41 20.39 12.27
C HIS A 90 -11.79 20.99 11.00
N GLY A 91 -11.37 22.26 11.10
CA GLY A 91 -11.05 23.07 9.93
C GLY A 91 -12.28 23.26 9.04
N THR A 92 -12.15 22.94 7.75
CA THR A 92 -13.23 22.95 6.74
C THR A 92 -13.99 21.64 6.65
N ALA A 93 -13.48 20.56 7.25
CA ALA A 93 -14.04 19.23 7.12
C ALA A 93 -15.14 18.96 8.16
N ARG A 94 -16.27 18.41 7.71
CA ARG A 94 -17.28 17.80 8.58
C ARG A 94 -17.02 16.31 8.70
N ILE A 95 -16.74 15.84 9.91
CA ILE A 95 -16.51 14.43 10.23
C ILE A 95 -17.67 13.96 11.10
N TYR A 96 -18.35 12.91 10.69
CA TYR A 96 -19.41 12.25 11.43
C TYR A 96 -18.86 10.97 12.04
N ILE A 97 -19.13 10.75 13.32
CA ILE A 97 -18.64 9.58 14.03
C ILE A 97 -19.82 8.69 14.39
N ARG A 98 -19.73 7.43 13.95
CA ARG A 98 -20.67 6.37 14.25
C ARG A 98 -19.97 5.32 15.10
N ARG A 99 -20.60 4.88 16.19
CA ARG A 99 -20.15 3.70 16.95
C ARG A 99 -20.62 2.44 16.23
N GLU A 100 -19.74 1.47 16.11
CA GLU A 100 -20.06 0.17 15.52
C GLU A 100 -20.53 -0.83 16.60
N GLN A 101 -21.03 -1.99 16.16
CA GLN A 101 -21.46 -3.07 17.06
C GLN A 101 -20.29 -3.64 17.88
N ARG A 102 -19.08 -3.66 17.30
CA ARG A 102 -17.88 -4.11 18.00
C ARG A 102 -17.46 -3.09 19.07
N PRO A 103 -17.08 -3.55 20.28
CA PRO A 103 -16.58 -2.65 21.31
C PRO A 103 -15.32 -1.93 20.82
N MET A 104 -15.17 -0.66 21.20
CA MET A 104 -14.01 0.18 20.83
C MET A 104 -13.80 0.34 19.32
N THR A 105 -14.85 0.17 18.52
CA THR A 105 -14.82 0.39 17.07
C THR A 105 -15.68 1.60 16.69
N ILE A 106 -15.14 2.44 15.81
CA ILE A 106 -15.84 3.60 15.26
C ILE A 106 -15.71 3.63 13.73
N SER A 107 -16.74 4.16 13.08
CA SER A 107 -16.67 4.57 11.69
C SER A 107 -16.68 6.09 11.61
N LEU A 108 -15.72 6.62 10.89
CA LEU A 108 -15.60 8.03 10.56
C LEU A 108 -16.15 8.23 9.15
N LEU A 109 -17.15 9.09 9.02
CA LEU A 109 -17.73 9.46 7.74
C LEU A 109 -17.44 10.93 7.46
N SER A 110 -17.02 11.29 6.25
CA SER A 110 -16.84 12.71 5.91
C SER A 110 -17.37 13.06 4.53
N ARG A 111 -18.04 14.22 4.46
CA ARG A 111 -18.47 14.88 3.22
C ARG A 111 -17.55 16.08 2.99
N GLY A 112 -16.35 15.84 2.48
CA GLY A 112 -15.32 16.86 2.27
C GLY A 112 -14.11 16.31 1.51
N ALA A 113 -13.15 17.18 1.18
CA ALA A 113 -11.94 16.80 0.47
C ALA A 113 -11.18 15.72 1.26
N PHE A 114 -10.89 14.58 0.63
CA PHE A 114 -10.24 13.44 1.27
C PHE A 114 -8.94 13.80 2.01
N PHE A 115 -8.16 14.71 1.44
CA PHE A 115 -6.91 15.21 2.03
C PHE A 115 -7.13 15.98 3.34
N ASP A 116 -8.12 16.88 3.40
CA ASP A 116 -8.44 17.66 4.60
C ASP A 116 -8.85 16.74 5.75
N VAL A 117 -9.62 15.69 5.44
CA VAL A 117 -10.06 14.72 6.45
C VAL A 117 -8.88 13.94 7.02
N LEU A 118 -7.99 13.42 6.17
CA LEU A 118 -6.82 12.66 6.63
C LEU A 118 -5.81 13.50 7.40
N PHE A 119 -5.60 14.74 6.98
CA PHE A 119 -4.68 15.66 7.66
C PHE A 119 -5.18 15.96 9.09
N ASN A 120 -6.47 16.25 9.22
CA ASN A 120 -7.12 16.51 10.51
C ASN A 120 -7.25 15.25 11.38
N LEU A 121 -7.44 14.07 10.78
CA LEU A 121 -7.50 12.81 11.53
C LEU A 121 -6.19 12.44 12.21
N LYS A 122 -5.02 12.78 11.63
CA LYS A 122 -3.73 12.56 12.31
C LYS A 122 -3.62 13.33 13.64
N MET A 123 -4.25 14.50 13.75
CA MET A 123 -4.29 15.28 14.99
C MET A 123 -5.22 14.66 16.03
N LEU A 124 -6.32 14.04 15.59
CA LEU A 124 -7.35 13.44 16.45
C LEU A 124 -7.04 11.99 16.85
N LEU A 125 -6.20 11.28 16.09
CA LEU A 125 -5.93 9.86 16.28
C LEU A 125 -4.58 9.63 16.92
N ARG A 126 -4.56 8.86 18.00
CA ARG A 126 -3.34 8.17 18.47
C ARG A 126 -3.05 6.99 17.54
N ILE A 127 -2.48 7.29 16.37
CA ILE A 127 -2.23 6.34 15.28
C ILE A 127 -1.57 5.04 15.76
N LYS A 128 -0.62 5.11 16.70
CA LYS A 128 0.10 3.92 17.23
C LYS A 128 -0.79 2.94 18.02
N THR A 129 -1.96 3.38 18.47
CA THR A 129 -2.91 2.58 19.25
C THR A 129 -4.21 2.28 18.50
N THR A 130 -4.22 2.55 17.19
CA THR A 130 -5.39 2.38 16.34
C THR A 130 -5.11 1.33 15.28
N ILE A 131 -6.04 0.42 15.08
CA ILE A 131 -6.03 -0.52 13.95
C ILE A 131 -7.05 0.00 12.95
N ILE A 132 -6.65 0.15 11.69
CA ILE A 132 -7.58 0.44 10.61
C ILE A 132 -8.12 -0.90 10.13
N ARG A 133 -9.44 -1.07 10.20
CA ARG A 133 -10.12 -2.32 9.82
C ARG A 133 -10.59 -2.29 8.37
N ASP A 134 -11.05 -1.13 7.92
CA ASP A 134 -11.48 -0.93 6.53
C ASP A 134 -11.46 0.57 6.17
N PHE A 135 -11.46 0.86 4.87
CA PHE A 135 -11.76 2.19 4.36
C PHE A 135 -12.43 2.13 2.97
N SER A 136 -13.15 3.20 2.66
CA SER A 136 -13.79 3.39 1.35
C SER A 136 -13.63 4.84 0.92
N ILE A 137 -12.88 5.06 -0.15
CA ILE A 137 -12.79 6.35 -0.83
C ILE A 137 -13.80 6.31 -1.99
N PRO A 138 -14.60 7.38 -2.19
CA PRO A 138 -15.44 7.53 -3.37
C PRO A 138 -14.68 7.19 -4.64
N SER A 139 -15.34 6.48 -5.57
CA SER A 139 -14.71 6.00 -6.79
C SER A 139 -13.93 7.12 -7.50
N SER A 140 -12.65 6.86 -7.75
CA SER A 140 -11.85 7.69 -8.64
C SER A 140 -12.10 7.25 -10.07
N THR A 141 -12.27 8.19 -10.98
CA THR A 141 -12.27 7.91 -12.42
C THR A 141 -10.87 7.60 -12.96
N ASP A 142 -9.82 7.90 -12.19
CA ASP A 142 -8.44 7.59 -12.57
C ASP A 142 -8.05 6.15 -12.18
N PHE A 143 -7.60 5.41 -13.21
CA PHE A 143 -7.11 4.04 -13.12
C PHE A 143 -6.08 3.82 -12.00
N LEU A 144 -5.07 4.70 -11.91
CA LEU A 144 -3.99 4.50 -10.95
C LEU A 144 -4.48 4.67 -9.50
N THR A 145 -5.23 5.73 -9.25
CA THR A 145 -5.81 6.00 -7.95
C THR A 145 -6.72 4.84 -7.53
N ALA A 146 -7.58 4.36 -8.43
CA ALA A 146 -8.43 3.21 -8.16
C ALA A 146 -7.63 1.96 -7.78
N GLU A 147 -6.56 1.64 -8.52
CA GLU A 147 -5.71 0.49 -8.25
C GLU A 147 -4.88 0.62 -6.96
N LEU A 148 -4.38 1.82 -6.64
CA LEU A 148 -3.72 2.09 -5.36
C LEU A 148 -4.68 1.90 -4.19
N VAL A 149 -5.91 2.41 -4.30
CA VAL A 149 -6.96 2.27 -3.29
C VAL A 149 -7.32 0.80 -3.10
N LYS A 150 -7.53 0.05 -4.18
CA LYS A 150 -7.81 -1.39 -4.15
C LYS A 150 -6.70 -2.19 -3.46
N CYS A 151 -5.44 -1.92 -3.82
CA CYS A 151 -4.29 -2.58 -3.21
C CYS A 151 -4.17 -2.25 -1.72
N LEU A 152 -4.32 -0.97 -1.35
CA LEU A 152 -4.25 -0.53 0.04
C LEU A 152 -5.40 -1.12 0.87
N LYS A 153 -6.62 -1.15 0.33
CA LYS A 153 -7.79 -1.75 0.99
C LYS A 153 -7.53 -3.21 1.30
N ARG A 154 -7.01 -3.96 0.33
CA ARG A 154 -6.64 -5.36 0.54
C ARG A 154 -5.55 -5.51 1.61
N CYS A 155 -4.55 -4.63 1.67
CA CYS A 155 -3.54 -4.68 2.72
C CYS A 155 -4.14 -4.45 4.10
N ILE A 156 -5.04 -3.47 4.23
CA ILE A 156 -5.70 -3.13 5.48
C ILE A 156 -6.57 -4.30 5.96
N THR A 157 -7.45 -4.81 5.10
CA THR A 157 -8.39 -5.88 5.47
C THR A 157 -7.68 -7.18 5.82
N THR A 158 -6.65 -7.57 5.06
CA THR A 158 -5.88 -8.78 5.34
C THR A 158 -4.97 -8.63 6.56
N SER A 159 -4.43 -7.43 6.82
CA SER A 159 -3.70 -7.17 8.06
C SER A 159 -4.61 -7.26 9.29
N ALA A 160 -5.85 -6.75 9.17
CA ALA A 160 -6.85 -6.85 10.22
C ALA A 160 -7.28 -8.31 10.46
N ALA A 161 -7.45 -9.11 9.39
CA ALA A 161 -7.74 -10.53 9.51
C ALA A 161 -6.61 -11.30 10.21
N TRP A 162 -5.34 -11.01 9.88
CA TRP A 162 -4.20 -11.64 10.56
C TRP A 162 -4.07 -11.22 12.03
N ILE A 163 -4.47 -9.98 12.38
CA ILE A 163 -4.54 -9.55 13.78
C ILE A 163 -5.64 -10.32 14.55
N ASP A 164 -6.75 -10.64 13.90
CA ASP A 164 -7.89 -11.33 14.52
C ASP A 164 -7.63 -12.83 14.68
N ASP A 165 -6.96 -13.47 13.71
CA ASP A 165 -6.62 -14.89 13.73
C ASP A 165 -5.19 -15.10 13.23
N ALA A 166 -4.24 -15.10 14.16
CA ALA A 166 -2.83 -15.30 13.87
C ALA A 166 -2.39 -16.77 13.91
N GLU A 167 -3.26 -17.67 14.35
CA GLU A 167 -2.98 -19.09 14.37
C GLU A 167 -3.10 -19.66 12.96
N ASP A 168 -4.12 -19.24 12.21
CA ASP A 168 -4.31 -19.59 10.81
C ASP A 168 -3.16 -19.06 9.91
N PRO A 169 -2.34 -19.93 9.29
CA PRO A 169 -1.28 -19.52 8.37
C PRO A 169 -1.80 -18.84 7.09
N GLU A 170 -3.06 -19.03 6.72
CA GLU A 170 -3.64 -18.42 5.52
C GLU A 170 -3.91 -16.91 5.70
N THR A 171 -4.26 -16.44 6.91
CA THR A 171 -4.43 -15.00 7.15
C THR A 171 -3.13 -14.23 6.94
N LEU A 172 -2.00 -14.77 7.43
CA LEU A 172 -0.67 -14.23 7.15
C LEU A 172 -0.31 -14.35 5.67
N HIS A 173 -0.64 -15.47 5.04
CA HIS A 173 -0.41 -15.67 3.61
C HIS A 173 -1.07 -14.56 2.79
N ASP A 174 -2.35 -14.31 3.05
CA ASP A 174 -3.15 -13.29 2.38
C ASP A 174 -2.61 -11.88 2.61
N PHE A 175 -2.24 -11.54 3.84
CA PHE A 175 -1.57 -10.27 4.13
C PHE A 175 -0.27 -10.13 3.32
N ARG A 176 0.55 -11.19 3.26
CA ARG A 176 1.80 -11.19 2.50
C ARG A 176 1.57 -11.13 0.99
N LEU A 177 0.48 -11.67 0.47
CA LEU A 177 0.07 -11.50 -0.93
C LEU A 177 -0.31 -10.05 -1.20
N ALA A 178 -1.10 -9.44 -0.33
CA ALA A 178 -1.58 -8.06 -0.45
C ALA A 178 -0.44 -7.04 -0.39
N ILE A 179 0.41 -7.10 0.64
CA ILE A 179 1.52 -6.15 0.81
C ILE A 179 2.56 -6.28 -0.31
N ARG A 180 2.77 -7.50 -0.84
CA ARG A 180 3.66 -7.70 -1.99
C ARG A 180 3.08 -7.11 -3.27
N ALA A 181 1.77 -7.19 -3.47
CA ALA A 181 1.07 -6.55 -4.59
C ALA A 181 1.29 -5.04 -4.55
N PHE A 182 0.98 -4.43 -3.41
CA PHE A 182 1.12 -3.00 -3.21
C PHE A 182 2.56 -2.54 -3.43
N ARG A 183 3.54 -3.23 -2.85
CA ARG A 183 4.96 -2.92 -3.07
C ARG A 183 5.42 -3.07 -4.52
N SER A 184 4.86 -4.04 -5.25
CA SER A 184 5.16 -4.24 -6.66
C SER A 184 4.62 -3.09 -7.50
N LEU A 185 3.38 -2.67 -7.22
CA LEU A 185 2.78 -1.47 -7.82
C LEU A 185 3.64 -0.24 -7.55
N LEU A 186 3.97 0.07 -6.29
CA LEU A 186 4.86 1.20 -5.94
C LEU A 186 6.21 1.15 -6.65
N SER A 187 6.78 -0.05 -6.81
CA SER A 187 8.03 -0.23 -7.56
C SER A 187 7.89 0.01 -9.06
N ILE A 188 6.73 -0.26 -9.66
CA ILE A 188 6.47 0.03 -11.08
C ILE A 188 6.28 1.54 -11.24
N LEU A 189 5.49 2.17 -10.36
CA LEU A 189 5.21 3.61 -10.37
C LEU A 189 6.50 4.43 -10.30
N GLN A 190 7.39 4.10 -9.36
CA GLN A 190 8.69 4.77 -9.30
C GLN A 190 9.49 4.64 -10.62
N LYS A 191 9.48 3.46 -11.24
CA LYS A 191 10.22 3.21 -12.48
C LYS A 191 9.65 3.93 -13.71
N ILE A 192 8.39 4.35 -13.65
CA ILE A 192 7.75 5.14 -14.72
C ILE A 192 7.78 6.65 -14.42
N GLY A 193 8.47 7.06 -13.35
CA GLY A 193 8.75 8.46 -13.04
C GLY A 193 7.91 9.06 -11.92
N ILE A 194 7.05 8.28 -11.24
CA ILE A 194 6.25 8.79 -10.13
C ILE A 194 7.12 9.04 -8.89
N THR A 195 7.09 10.26 -8.37
CA THR A 195 7.88 10.72 -7.22
C THR A 195 7.11 10.67 -5.90
N GLY A 196 7.81 10.89 -4.78
CA GLY A 196 7.21 10.95 -3.44
C GLY A 196 6.81 9.59 -2.86
N LEU A 197 7.33 8.50 -3.43
CA LEU A 197 6.99 7.13 -3.04
C LEU A 197 7.96 6.51 -2.02
N ASP A 198 9.07 7.18 -1.69
CA ASP A 198 10.17 6.54 -0.97
C ASP A 198 9.80 6.15 0.47
N ASP A 199 9.21 7.07 1.24
CA ASP A 199 8.72 6.79 2.59
C ASP A 199 7.70 5.65 2.60
N LEU A 200 6.79 5.63 1.62
CA LEU A 200 5.78 4.58 1.49
C LEU A 200 6.40 3.23 1.11
N ARG A 201 7.43 3.23 0.27
CA ARG A 201 8.17 2.01 -0.10
C ARG A 201 8.99 1.47 1.06
N ASP A 202 9.50 2.33 1.93
CA ASP A 202 10.33 1.95 3.07
C ASP A 202 9.48 1.44 4.24
N THR A 203 8.43 2.17 4.62
CA THR A 203 7.46 1.74 5.65
C THR A 203 6.82 0.40 5.29
N THR A 204 6.34 0.24 4.05
CA THR A 204 5.80 -1.06 3.59
C THR A 204 6.87 -2.15 3.50
N ARG A 205 8.16 -1.81 3.29
CA ARG A 205 9.26 -2.79 3.28
C ARG A 205 9.45 -3.34 4.69
N ASN A 206 9.49 -2.46 5.68
CA ASN A 206 9.72 -2.82 7.06
C ASN A 206 8.54 -3.65 7.59
N LEU A 207 7.31 -3.25 7.26
CA LEU A 207 6.10 -4.01 7.60
C LEU A 207 6.08 -5.41 6.98
N ALA A 208 6.51 -5.55 5.73
CA ALA A 208 6.61 -6.86 5.07
C ALA A 208 7.74 -7.74 5.64
N ARG A 209 8.82 -7.11 6.15
CA ARG A 209 9.98 -7.82 6.69
C ARG A 209 9.68 -8.46 8.04
N SER A 210 8.89 -7.83 8.89
CA SER A 210 8.57 -8.35 10.22
C SER A 210 7.81 -9.68 10.19
N SER A 211 7.22 -10.06 9.06
CA SER A 211 6.52 -11.34 8.90
C SER A 211 7.27 -12.36 8.02
N ASN A 212 8.55 -12.11 7.69
CA ASN A 212 9.32 -13.03 6.84
C ASN A 212 9.58 -14.36 7.52
N GLU A 213 10.02 -14.33 8.78
CA GLU A 213 10.45 -15.54 9.49
C GLU A 213 9.25 -16.45 9.75
N ILE A 214 8.12 -15.90 10.20
CA ILE A 214 6.87 -16.66 10.38
C ILE A 214 6.45 -17.33 9.08
N ARG A 215 6.46 -16.61 7.95
CA ARG A 215 6.08 -17.23 6.68
C ARG A 215 7.04 -18.30 6.23
N ASP A 216 8.34 -18.14 6.49
CA ASP A 216 9.32 -19.18 6.21
C ASP A 216 9.10 -20.41 7.11
N MET A 217 8.58 -20.23 8.34
CA MET A 217 8.11 -21.33 9.20
C MET A 217 6.84 -22.00 8.65
N ASP A 218 5.79 -21.23 8.27
CA ASP A 218 4.56 -21.79 7.70
C ASP A 218 4.86 -22.65 6.47
N VAL A 219 5.72 -22.16 5.57
CA VAL A 219 6.12 -22.90 4.36
C VAL A 219 6.87 -24.17 4.74
N ARG A 220 7.72 -24.12 5.77
CA ARG A 220 8.46 -25.31 6.22
C ARG A 220 7.50 -26.34 6.81
N ILE A 221 6.60 -25.94 7.70
CA ILE A 221 5.58 -26.80 8.31
C ILE A 221 4.74 -27.49 7.20
N GLY A 222 4.24 -26.72 6.24
CA GLY A 222 3.48 -27.27 5.12
C GLY A 222 4.27 -28.25 4.22
N LEU A 223 5.60 -28.15 4.18
CA LEU A 223 6.44 -29.13 3.49
C LEU A 223 6.61 -30.43 4.29
N TYR A 224 6.77 -30.36 5.61
CA TYR A 224 6.75 -31.55 6.47
C TYR A 224 5.44 -32.33 6.31
N GLU A 225 4.31 -31.61 6.35
CA GLU A 225 2.97 -32.19 6.12
C GLU A 225 2.88 -32.83 4.73
N LYS A 226 3.31 -32.12 3.68
CA LYS A 226 3.27 -32.61 2.30
C LYS A 226 4.03 -33.93 2.10
N PHE A 227 5.13 -34.13 2.82
CA PHE A 227 5.93 -35.35 2.74
C PHE A 227 5.59 -36.37 3.83
N ASN A 228 4.52 -36.17 4.61
CA ASN A 228 4.12 -37.02 5.73
C ASN A 228 5.25 -37.27 6.74
N VAL A 229 6.09 -36.26 6.98
CA VAL A 229 7.19 -36.33 7.95
C VAL A 229 6.74 -35.66 9.25
N PRO A 230 7.02 -36.25 10.43
CA PRO A 230 6.74 -35.61 11.71
C PRO A 230 7.32 -34.19 11.77
N ILE A 231 6.48 -33.22 12.10
CA ILE A 231 6.90 -31.83 12.27
C ILE A 231 7.70 -31.72 13.58
N PRO A 232 8.94 -31.20 13.55
CA PRO A 232 9.68 -30.94 14.78
C PRO A 232 8.92 -29.99 15.71
N GLY A 233 8.72 -30.38 16.98
CA GLY A 233 7.94 -29.59 17.95
C GLY A 233 8.47 -28.15 18.13
N THR A 234 9.79 -27.97 18.04
CA THR A 234 10.46 -26.66 18.11
C THR A 234 10.03 -25.70 17.01
N LEU A 235 9.57 -26.18 15.84
CA LEU A 235 9.10 -25.30 14.75
C LEU A 235 7.79 -24.59 15.12
N ASN A 236 6.84 -25.32 15.72
CA ASN A 236 5.56 -24.73 16.12
C ASN A 236 5.75 -23.74 17.28
N GLU A 237 6.57 -24.09 18.26
CA GLU A 237 6.93 -23.19 19.36
C GLU A 237 7.61 -21.91 18.85
N THR A 238 8.61 -22.06 17.96
CA THR A 238 9.30 -20.92 17.35
C THR A 238 8.34 -20.06 16.54
N ARG A 239 7.44 -20.66 15.76
CA ARG A 239 6.42 -19.94 15.00
C ARG A 239 5.54 -19.09 15.93
N THR A 240 5.05 -19.66 17.03
CA THR A 240 4.20 -18.96 17.99
C THR A 240 4.90 -17.74 18.59
N VAL A 241 6.16 -17.89 19.04
CA VAL A 241 6.94 -16.79 19.61
C VAL A 241 7.16 -15.67 18.57
N LEU A 242 7.53 -16.04 17.34
CA LEU A 242 7.72 -15.08 16.25
C LEU A 242 6.41 -14.36 15.90
N SER A 243 5.28 -15.07 15.91
CA SER A 243 3.94 -14.50 15.66
C SER A 243 3.61 -13.38 16.64
N ILE A 244 3.85 -13.58 17.95
CA ILE A 244 3.61 -12.55 18.97
C ILE A 244 4.41 -11.28 18.64
N MET A 245 5.72 -11.42 18.40
CA MET A 245 6.60 -10.27 18.10
C MET A 245 6.21 -9.55 16.81
N ALA A 246 5.85 -10.29 15.76
CA ALA A 246 5.49 -9.68 14.49
C ALA A 246 4.13 -8.97 14.53
N LEU A 247 3.16 -9.51 15.29
CA LEU A 247 1.86 -8.90 15.49
C LEU A 247 1.97 -7.58 16.25
N ASP A 248 2.81 -7.52 17.28
CA ASP A 248 3.06 -6.27 18.01
C ASP A 248 3.65 -5.21 17.09
N ASN A 249 4.65 -5.57 16.28
CA ASN A 249 5.21 -4.65 15.30
C ASN A 249 4.18 -4.23 14.23
N LEU A 250 3.34 -5.15 13.77
CA LEU A 250 2.25 -4.85 12.83
C LEU A 250 1.26 -3.86 13.46
N LYS A 251 0.77 -4.12 14.67
CA LYS A 251 -0.18 -3.26 15.39
C LYS A 251 0.36 -1.84 15.59
N LEU A 252 1.66 -1.71 15.86
CA LEU A 252 2.31 -0.40 16.04
C LEU A 252 2.54 0.36 14.73
N SER A 253 2.93 -0.35 13.66
CA SER A 253 3.45 0.27 12.43
C SER A 253 2.44 0.32 11.28
N ALA A 254 1.44 -0.56 11.27
CA ALA A 254 0.50 -0.70 10.16
C ALA A 254 -0.32 0.57 9.97
N ALA A 255 -0.90 1.11 11.06
CA ALA A 255 -1.73 2.30 10.99
C ALA A 255 -0.96 3.50 10.40
N GLU A 256 0.25 3.74 10.85
CA GLU A 256 1.10 4.81 10.31
C GLU A 256 1.39 4.59 8.81
N THR A 257 1.76 3.37 8.43
CA THR A 257 2.02 3.01 7.02
C THR A 257 0.78 3.26 6.15
N TRP A 258 -0.39 2.84 6.62
CA TRP A 258 -1.66 3.00 5.90
C TRP A 258 -2.12 4.45 5.85
N PHE A 259 -1.93 5.24 6.91
CA PHE A 259 -2.19 6.67 6.89
C PHE A 259 -1.29 7.40 5.90
N CYS A 260 0.00 7.07 5.86
CA CYS A 260 0.93 7.62 4.86
C CYS A 260 0.49 7.25 3.44
N ALA A 261 0.07 6.00 3.22
CA ALA A 261 -0.44 5.54 1.92
C ALA A 261 -1.70 6.31 1.51
N MET A 262 -2.69 6.43 2.39
CA MET A 262 -3.93 7.17 2.15
C MET A 262 -3.64 8.64 1.84
N ARG A 263 -2.73 9.28 2.60
CA ARG A 263 -2.32 10.68 2.35
C ARG A 263 -1.67 10.85 0.99
N TYR A 264 -0.77 9.94 0.62
CA TYR A 264 -0.15 9.96 -0.70
C TYR A 264 -1.19 9.89 -1.81
N ILE A 265 -2.08 8.88 -1.74
CA ILE A 265 -3.18 8.69 -2.70
C ILE A 265 -4.07 9.93 -2.76
N ALA A 266 -4.39 10.55 -1.62
CA ALA A 266 -5.20 11.75 -1.55
C ALA A 266 -4.58 12.97 -2.23
N SER A 267 -3.25 13.09 -2.12
CA SER A 267 -2.49 14.21 -2.67
C SER A 267 -2.08 14.01 -4.13
N TYR A 268 -2.22 12.78 -4.64
CA TYR A 268 -1.73 12.44 -5.95
C TYR A 268 -2.56 13.14 -7.04
N SER A 269 -1.90 13.97 -7.83
CA SER A 269 -2.50 14.59 -9.01
C SER A 269 -2.18 13.74 -10.23
N MET A 270 -3.21 13.44 -11.03
CA MET A 270 -3.07 12.57 -12.19
C MET A 270 -2.20 13.23 -13.28
N GLU A 271 -1.15 12.52 -13.70
CA GLU A 271 -0.42 12.85 -14.92
C GLU A 271 -1.10 12.20 -16.16
N PRO A 272 -1.32 12.95 -17.28
CA PRO A 272 -2.07 12.47 -18.46
C PRO A 272 -1.54 11.24 -19.21
N GLU A 273 -0.46 10.58 -18.78
CA GLU A 273 0.14 9.45 -19.50
C GLU A 273 0.52 8.26 -18.61
N VAL A 274 0.16 8.28 -17.33
CA VAL A 274 0.67 7.30 -16.37
C VAL A 274 0.24 5.89 -16.71
N HIS A 275 -1.03 5.72 -17.09
CA HIS A 275 -1.56 4.45 -17.56
C HIS A 275 -0.78 3.93 -18.78
N ARG A 276 -0.55 4.77 -19.80
CA ARG A 276 0.24 4.42 -20.99
C ARG A 276 1.69 4.04 -20.64
N LYS A 277 2.34 4.79 -19.74
CA LYS A 277 3.70 4.48 -19.25
C LYS A 277 3.73 3.16 -18.49
N PHE A 278 2.69 2.87 -17.69
CA PHE A 278 2.53 1.63 -16.94
C PHE A 278 2.43 0.42 -17.88
N VAL A 279 1.52 0.46 -18.88
CA VAL A 279 1.35 -0.60 -19.89
C VAL A 279 2.67 -0.87 -20.61
N ARG A 280 3.31 0.18 -21.15
CA ARG A 280 4.62 0.06 -21.83
C ARG A 280 5.70 -0.54 -20.93
N HIS A 281 5.70 -0.18 -19.63
CA HIS A 281 6.64 -0.75 -18.68
C HIS A 281 6.42 -2.25 -18.51
N VAL A 282 5.17 -2.68 -18.29
CA VAL A 282 4.78 -4.07 -18.11
C VAL A 282 5.19 -4.89 -19.34
N GLU A 283 4.80 -4.48 -20.55
CA GLU A 283 5.18 -5.16 -21.81
C GLU A 283 6.70 -5.31 -21.97
N LYS A 284 7.45 -4.23 -21.70
CA LYS A 284 8.91 -4.24 -21.77
C LYS A 284 9.51 -5.24 -20.77
N GLN A 285 8.94 -5.36 -19.56
CA GLN A 285 9.36 -6.37 -18.60
C GLN A 285 8.97 -7.78 -19.05
N THR A 286 7.79 -7.98 -19.65
CA THR A 286 7.36 -9.27 -20.21
C THR A 286 8.37 -9.80 -21.21
N ARG A 287 8.74 -8.99 -22.21
CA ARG A 287 9.73 -9.37 -23.22
C ARG A 287 11.09 -9.72 -22.60
N LYS A 288 11.51 -8.98 -21.57
CA LYS A 288 12.76 -9.26 -20.84
C LYS A 288 12.70 -10.58 -20.04
N VAL A 289 11.59 -10.81 -19.34
CA VAL A 289 11.39 -12.02 -18.53
C VAL A 289 11.25 -13.25 -19.41
N ALA A 290 10.50 -13.18 -20.51
CA ALA A 290 10.38 -14.27 -21.48
C ALA A 290 11.74 -14.65 -22.09
N LYS A 291 12.55 -13.66 -22.49
CA LYS A 291 13.92 -13.91 -22.98
C LYS A 291 14.82 -14.55 -21.93
N ARG A 292 14.72 -14.11 -20.66
CA ARG A 292 15.49 -14.70 -19.55
C ARG A 292 15.04 -16.12 -19.24
N LEU A 293 13.73 -16.38 -19.20
CA LEU A 293 13.16 -17.71 -18.95
C LEU A 293 13.64 -18.73 -20.00
N ARG A 294 13.77 -18.33 -21.27
CA ARG A 294 14.28 -19.22 -22.34
C ARG A 294 15.77 -19.55 -22.21
N LYS A 295 16.56 -18.72 -21.53
CA LYS A 295 18.02 -18.83 -21.44
C LYS A 295 18.53 -19.23 -20.05
N VAL A 296 17.66 -19.27 -19.05
CA VAL A 296 18.07 -19.50 -17.66
C VAL A 296 18.60 -20.93 -17.53
N ASP A 297 19.78 -21.08 -16.92
CA ASP A 297 20.17 -22.37 -16.39
C ASP A 297 19.39 -22.60 -15.09
N PHE A 298 18.53 -23.61 -15.10
CA PHE A 298 17.77 -23.95 -13.91
C PHE A 298 18.65 -24.55 -12.81
N LYS A 299 19.93 -24.86 -13.03
CA LYS A 299 20.84 -25.22 -11.93
C LYS A 299 21.39 -24.01 -11.18
N ASP A 300 21.35 -22.82 -11.78
CA ASP A 300 21.79 -21.58 -11.15
C ASP A 300 20.71 -21.01 -10.22
N ASP A 301 20.90 -21.18 -8.91
CA ASP A 301 20.03 -20.64 -7.87
C ASP A 301 19.87 -19.11 -7.93
N THR A 302 20.95 -18.39 -8.26
CA THR A 302 20.92 -16.93 -8.33
C THR A 302 20.08 -16.47 -9.50
N ALA A 303 20.25 -17.11 -10.66
CA ALA A 303 19.46 -16.81 -11.85
C ALA A 303 17.98 -17.14 -11.67
N ILE A 304 17.64 -18.30 -11.07
CA ILE A 304 16.27 -18.66 -10.71
C ILE A 304 15.68 -17.63 -9.74
N HIS A 305 16.41 -17.27 -8.70
CA HIS A 305 15.94 -16.31 -7.71
C HIS A 305 15.62 -14.96 -8.35
N GLN A 306 16.52 -14.46 -9.21
CA GLN A 306 16.33 -13.21 -9.91
C GLN A 306 15.15 -13.26 -10.89
N LEU A 307 14.98 -14.38 -11.60
CA LEU A 307 13.84 -14.62 -12.48
C LEU A 307 12.52 -14.63 -11.69
N ARG A 308 12.48 -15.30 -10.54
CA ARG A 308 11.33 -15.37 -9.65
C ARG A 308 10.93 -13.98 -9.12
N ILE A 309 11.88 -13.14 -8.74
CA ILE A 309 11.60 -11.74 -8.34
C ILE A 309 10.94 -10.97 -9.48
N ASN A 310 11.47 -11.08 -10.69
CA ASN A 310 10.91 -10.37 -11.84
C ASN A 310 9.52 -10.90 -12.21
N MET A 311 9.31 -12.22 -12.14
CA MET A 311 8.01 -12.84 -12.40
C MET A 311 6.94 -12.36 -11.42
N LYS A 312 7.27 -12.26 -10.12
CA LYS A 312 6.36 -11.73 -9.10
C LYS A 312 5.91 -10.31 -9.42
N LYS A 313 6.85 -9.42 -9.79
CA LYS A 313 6.51 -8.04 -10.19
C LYS A 313 5.63 -8.01 -11.43
N LEU A 314 5.93 -8.88 -12.40
CA LEU A 314 5.18 -8.97 -13.66
C LEU A 314 3.75 -9.48 -13.45
N SER A 315 3.56 -10.50 -12.61
CA SER A 315 2.24 -11.03 -12.26
C SER A 315 1.32 -9.94 -11.71
N TYR A 316 1.84 -9.05 -10.85
CA TYR A 316 1.04 -7.92 -10.37
C TYR A 316 0.74 -6.89 -11.47
N GLY A 317 1.70 -6.57 -12.33
CA GLY A 317 1.47 -5.68 -13.48
C GLY A 317 0.29 -6.14 -14.33
N TYR A 318 0.23 -7.43 -14.69
CA TYR A 318 -0.90 -7.98 -15.44
C TYR A 318 -2.17 -8.16 -14.62
N THR A 319 -2.08 -8.42 -13.32
CA THR A 319 -3.28 -8.48 -12.46
C THR A 319 -3.99 -7.13 -12.41
N THR A 320 -3.23 -6.04 -12.45
CA THR A 320 -3.75 -4.67 -12.55
C THR A 320 -4.34 -4.38 -13.93
N LEU A 321 -3.74 -4.87 -15.02
CA LEU A 321 -4.25 -4.67 -16.38
C LEU A 321 -5.35 -5.66 -16.82
N ARG A 322 -5.65 -6.71 -16.02
CA ARG A 322 -6.54 -7.82 -16.46
C ARG A 322 -7.96 -7.38 -16.80
N GLU A 323 -8.40 -6.24 -16.26
CA GLU A 323 -9.74 -5.68 -16.46
C GLU A 323 -9.86 -5.00 -17.85
N GLU A 324 -8.78 -4.93 -18.63
CA GLU A 324 -8.72 -4.29 -19.95
C GLU A 324 -8.90 -5.26 -21.14
N GLY A 325 -8.89 -6.59 -20.92
CA GLY A 325 -9.22 -7.55 -21.99
C GLY A 325 -8.73 -9.00 -21.80
N ASP A 326 -9.35 -9.93 -22.53
CA ASP A 326 -9.15 -11.38 -22.38
C ASP A 326 -7.73 -11.88 -22.72
N ASN A 327 -7.05 -11.25 -23.69
CA ASN A 327 -5.67 -11.61 -24.03
C ASN A 327 -4.70 -11.39 -22.86
N LEU A 328 -4.91 -10.33 -22.07
CA LEU A 328 -4.11 -10.04 -20.87
C LEU A 328 -4.38 -11.06 -19.76
N SER A 329 -5.59 -11.61 -19.71
CA SER A 329 -5.97 -12.68 -18.77
C SER A 329 -5.21 -13.97 -19.06
N ASN A 330 -5.10 -14.38 -20.32
CA ASN A 330 -4.33 -15.58 -20.69
C ASN A 330 -2.85 -15.44 -20.38
N LEU A 331 -2.25 -14.28 -20.69
CA LEU A 331 -0.86 -14.01 -20.36
C LEU A 331 -0.62 -13.96 -18.84
N ALA A 332 -1.55 -13.39 -18.07
CA ALA A 332 -1.52 -13.42 -16.61
C ALA A 332 -1.54 -14.85 -16.05
N LYS A 333 -2.34 -15.75 -16.64
CA LYS A 333 -2.38 -17.18 -16.27
C LYS A 333 -1.02 -17.85 -16.53
N SER A 334 -0.44 -17.65 -17.72
CA SER A 334 0.88 -18.21 -18.06
C SER A 334 1.97 -17.72 -17.10
N ILE A 335 2.00 -16.41 -16.81
CA ILE A 335 2.93 -15.82 -15.83
C ILE A 335 2.74 -16.43 -14.44
N LYS A 336 1.49 -16.62 -14.00
CA LYS A 336 1.18 -17.23 -12.71
C LYS A 336 1.63 -18.69 -12.64
N ALA A 337 1.49 -19.45 -13.74
CA ALA A 337 1.96 -20.83 -13.81
C ALA A 337 3.48 -20.92 -13.65
N VAL A 338 4.25 -20.09 -14.39
CA VAL A 338 5.72 -20.05 -14.24
C VAL A 338 6.11 -19.59 -12.84
N GLN A 339 5.42 -18.57 -12.30
CA GLN A 339 5.68 -18.08 -10.94
C GLN A 339 5.45 -19.18 -9.89
N SER A 340 4.36 -19.95 -10.01
CA SER A 340 4.04 -21.03 -9.08
C SER A 340 5.15 -22.08 -9.09
N ARG A 341 5.56 -22.52 -10.27
CA ARG A 341 6.61 -23.53 -10.43
C ARG A 341 7.98 -23.06 -9.93
N LEU A 342 8.36 -21.82 -10.19
CA LEU A 342 9.56 -21.21 -9.58
C LEU A 342 9.44 -21.06 -8.05
N GLY A 343 8.20 -20.98 -7.54
CA GLY A 343 7.87 -21.08 -6.13
C GLY A 343 8.27 -22.44 -5.57
N ASP A 344 7.64 -23.48 -6.13
CA ASP A 344 7.79 -24.87 -5.73
C ASP A 344 9.25 -25.33 -5.75
N VAL A 345 9.99 -25.00 -6.82
CA VAL A 345 11.43 -25.31 -6.94
C VAL A 345 12.26 -24.71 -5.81
N ARG A 346 12.05 -23.43 -5.47
CA ARG A 346 12.81 -22.78 -4.39
C ARG A 346 12.48 -23.40 -3.04
N ASP A 347 11.21 -23.69 -2.81
CA ASP A 347 10.74 -24.17 -1.51
C ASP A 347 11.23 -25.62 -1.29
N LEU A 348 11.24 -26.46 -2.33
CA LEU A 348 11.88 -27.79 -2.29
C LEU A 348 13.39 -27.74 -2.12
N ARG A 349 14.09 -26.81 -2.79
CA ARG A 349 15.55 -26.63 -2.62
C ARG A 349 15.96 -26.31 -1.20
N LYS A 350 15.16 -25.50 -0.51
CA LYS A 350 15.36 -25.23 0.92
C LYS A 350 15.04 -26.45 1.80
N PHE A 351 14.13 -27.31 1.36
CA PHE A 351 13.64 -28.43 2.16
C PHE A 351 14.58 -29.63 2.15
N TYR A 352 15.00 -30.13 0.98
CA TYR A 352 15.77 -31.39 0.92
C TYR A 352 17.16 -31.30 1.58
N VAL A 353 17.67 -30.09 1.84
CA VAL A 353 18.93 -29.82 2.54
C VAL A 353 18.76 -29.70 4.07
N LEU A 354 17.53 -29.83 4.60
CA LEU A 354 17.30 -29.73 6.03
C LEU A 354 17.97 -30.89 6.78
N PRO A 355 18.67 -30.61 7.90
CA PRO A 355 19.22 -31.65 8.74
C PRO A 355 18.10 -32.48 9.36
N GLY A 356 18.36 -33.78 9.57
CA GLY A 356 17.41 -34.69 10.21
C GLY A 356 16.30 -35.25 9.30
N LEU A 357 16.25 -34.88 8.01
CA LEU A 357 15.36 -35.56 7.07
C LEU A 357 15.87 -36.98 6.78
N GLU A 358 14.96 -37.96 6.76
CA GLU A 358 15.28 -39.33 6.36
C GLU A 358 15.78 -39.38 4.90
N PRO A 359 16.71 -40.30 4.57
CA PRO A 359 17.24 -40.42 3.21
C PRO A 359 16.16 -40.59 2.14
N GLU A 360 15.11 -41.36 2.44
CA GLU A 360 13.98 -41.61 1.53
C GLU A 360 13.20 -40.33 1.22
N THR A 361 12.87 -39.52 2.24
CA THR A 361 12.21 -38.22 2.05
C THR A 361 13.06 -37.28 1.20
N ARG A 362 14.38 -37.24 1.46
CA ARG A 362 15.30 -36.41 0.65
C ARG A 362 15.28 -36.86 -0.80
N TYR A 363 15.31 -38.16 -1.06
CA TYR A 363 15.25 -38.73 -2.40
C TYR A 363 13.96 -38.34 -3.13
N GLN A 364 12.80 -38.48 -2.48
CA GLN A 364 11.50 -38.08 -3.03
C GLN A 364 11.45 -36.58 -3.36
N ALA A 365 11.97 -35.73 -2.47
CA ALA A 365 12.03 -34.29 -2.70
C ALA A 365 12.93 -33.93 -3.90
N VAL A 366 14.06 -34.60 -4.08
CA VAL A 366 14.97 -34.41 -5.23
C VAL A 366 14.34 -34.90 -6.54
N GLN A 367 13.61 -36.02 -6.51
CA GLN A 367 12.84 -36.50 -7.67
C GLN A 367 11.76 -35.48 -8.08
N MET A 368 10.99 -34.97 -7.10
CA MET A 368 9.98 -33.96 -7.34
C MET A 368 10.59 -32.67 -7.91
N LEU A 369 11.74 -32.23 -7.37
CA LEU A 369 12.49 -31.09 -7.88
C LEU A 369 12.88 -31.27 -9.34
N SER A 370 13.46 -32.42 -9.69
CA SER A 370 13.87 -32.74 -11.07
C SER A 370 12.70 -32.69 -12.04
N ARG A 371 11.53 -33.22 -11.63
CA ARG A 371 10.29 -33.13 -12.41
C ARG A 371 9.83 -31.67 -12.61
N LEU A 372 9.84 -30.86 -11.55
CA LEU A 372 9.41 -29.45 -11.63
C LEU A 372 10.35 -28.61 -12.51
N GLU A 373 11.65 -28.89 -12.49
CA GLU A 373 12.61 -28.26 -13.38
C GLU A 373 12.36 -28.62 -14.85
N TYR A 374 11.95 -29.87 -15.12
CA TYR A 374 11.52 -30.29 -16.45
C TYR A 374 10.23 -29.57 -16.89
N GLU A 375 9.21 -29.51 -16.02
CA GLU A 375 7.97 -28.77 -16.29
C GLU A 375 8.24 -27.29 -16.56
N LEU A 376 9.14 -26.65 -15.80
CA LEU A 376 9.55 -25.26 -16.00
C LEU A 376 10.19 -25.02 -17.37
N LYS A 377 11.00 -25.97 -17.87
CA LYS A 377 11.62 -25.87 -19.21
C LYS A 377 10.58 -25.91 -20.33
N ALA A 378 9.47 -26.61 -20.13
CA ALA A 378 8.37 -26.69 -21.07
C ALA A 378 7.49 -25.43 -21.08
N LEU A 379 7.41 -24.71 -19.96
CA LEU A 379 6.62 -23.49 -19.87
C LEU A 379 7.19 -22.36 -20.76
N ARG A 380 6.27 -21.59 -21.33
CA ARG A 380 6.56 -20.44 -22.18
C ARG A 380 5.70 -19.25 -21.76
N ILE A 381 6.25 -18.07 -22.00
CA ILE A 381 5.54 -16.80 -21.91
C ILE A 381 5.68 -16.20 -23.30
N ASP A 382 4.56 -16.15 -24.02
CA ASP A 382 4.48 -15.57 -25.36
C ASP A 382 3.88 -14.16 -25.23
N PRO A 383 4.74 -13.11 -25.27
CA PRO A 383 4.37 -11.73 -24.94
C PRO A 383 3.51 -11.03 -25.96
#